data_AF-A0A0D3RUD1-F1
#
_entry.id   AF-A0A0D3RUD1-F1
#
_cell.length_a   1.000
_cell.length_b   1.000
_cell.length_c   1.000
_cell.angle_alpha   90.00
_cell.angle_beta   90.00
_cell.angle_gamma   90.00
#
_symmetry.space_group_name_H-M   'P 1'
#
loop_
_entity.id
_entity.type
_entity.pdbx_description
1 polymer ?
#
loop_
_entity_poly.entity_id
_entity_poly.type
_entity_poly.pdbx_seq_one_letter_code
_entity_poly.pdbx_strand_id
1 'polypeptide(L)'
;MIRMALERRFVKESIRNLDVEEFLSNEFSRAGYSHCDIQRTPLSIRITVFAHKPGIIIGRGGKNIDSIIQILKDKFGFENPQLDVQEVSIPDLDPFIISKWIASAIERGLNYKRVVNLALERVIGAGAVGVAIRIAGKIGGDISRVEKFSSGYMIYSGDPVETDVMKAYAQANVKLGIIGIQVRILTIPPKELELMKNLEENKVVTEEKVVEEVKPEPIKEEEPSGDNKEEAN
;
A
#
# COMPACT_ATOMS: atom_id res chain seq x y z
N MET A 1 40.06 16.53 -8.85
CA MET A 1 40.31 15.99 -7.50
C MET A 1 39.14 16.24 -6.53
N ILE A 2 38.55 17.44 -6.51
CA ILE A 2 37.40 17.80 -5.63
C ILE A 2 36.13 16.96 -5.90
N ARG A 3 35.81 16.69 -7.17
CA ARG A 3 34.64 15.88 -7.57
C ARG A 3 34.67 14.46 -6.99
N MET A 4 35.83 13.81 -7.02
CA MET A 4 36.01 12.45 -6.48
C MET A 4 35.88 12.39 -4.95
N ALA A 5 36.16 13.49 -4.24
CA ALA A 5 35.98 13.59 -2.79
C ALA A 5 34.52 13.76 -2.39
N LEU A 6 33.73 14.53 -3.16
CA LEU A 6 32.30 14.71 -2.92
C LEU A 6 31.52 13.42 -3.20
N GLU A 7 31.81 12.75 -4.32
CA GLU A 7 31.18 11.47 -4.69
C GLU A 7 31.43 10.40 -3.62
N ARG A 8 32.68 10.27 -3.14
CA ARG A 8 33.02 9.33 -2.06
C ARG A 8 32.31 9.66 -0.75
N ARG A 9 32.17 10.94 -0.41
CA ARG A 9 31.45 11.37 0.79
C ARG A 9 29.97 11.02 0.70
N PHE A 10 29.33 11.30 -0.44
CA PHE A 10 27.93 10.96 -0.68
C PHE A 10 27.68 9.46 -0.55
N VAL A 11 28.51 8.64 -1.21
CA VAL A 11 28.40 7.18 -1.12
C VAL A 11 28.57 6.69 0.32
N LYS A 12 29.55 7.23 1.06
CA LYS A 12 29.78 6.85 2.46
C LYS A 12 28.61 7.24 3.36
N GLU A 13 27.99 8.39 3.14
CA GLU A 13 26.80 8.83 3.88
C GLU A 13 25.59 7.96 3.55
N SER A 14 25.39 7.59 2.28
CA SER A 14 24.32 6.69 1.84
C SER A 14 24.45 5.28 2.42
N ILE A 15 25.66 4.70 2.44
CA ILE A 15 25.91 3.40 3.09
C ILE A 15 25.52 3.47 4.56
N ARG A 16 25.93 4.53 5.26
CA ARG A 16 25.58 4.71 6.67
C ARG A 16 24.07 4.85 6.89
N ASN A 17 23.34 5.51 5.99
CA ASN A 17 21.87 5.59 6.08
C ASN A 17 21.25 4.20 5.94
N LEU A 18 21.71 3.41 4.97
CA LEU A 18 21.21 2.07 4.71
C LEU A 18 21.47 1.14 5.91
N ASP A 19 22.66 1.20 6.50
CA ASP A 19 22.97 0.37 7.68
C ASP A 19 22.07 0.71 8.88
N VAL A 20 21.68 1.97 9.03
CA VAL A 20 20.75 2.44 10.07
C VAL A 20 19.34 1.95 9.76
N GLU A 21 18.90 2.08 8.52
CA GLU A 21 17.58 1.62 8.08
C GLU A 21 17.41 0.12 8.29
N GLU A 22 18.42 -0.68 7.92
CA GLU A 22 18.43 -2.13 8.14
C GLU A 22 18.38 -2.48 9.63
N PHE A 23 19.16 -1.76 10.45
CA PHE A 23 19.15 -1.95 11.91
C PHE A 23 17.77 -1.66 12.51
N LEU A 24 17.17 -0.51 12.20
CA LEU A 24 15.87 -0.10 12.72
C LEU A 24 14.74 -1.02 12.23
N SER A 25 14.81 -1.45 10.96
CA SER A 25 13.88 -2.41 10.38
C SER A 25 13.86 -3.74 11.14
N ASN A 26 15.03 -4.27 11.50
CA ASN A 26 15.14 -5.53 12.23
C ASN A 26 14.63 -5.40 13.67
N GLU A 27 15.04 -4.35 14.37
CA GLU A 27 14.67 -4.11 15.76
C GLU A 27 13.15 -3.84 15.91
N PHE A 28 12.59 -3.01 15.02
CA PHE A 28 11.19 -2.61 15.05
C PHE A 28 10.26 -3.50 14.21
N SER A 29 10.70 -4.71 13.86
CA SER A 29 9.88 -5.68 13.12
C SER A 29 8.54 -5.95 13.81
N ARG A 30 8.53 -5.98 15.15
CA ARG A 30 7.30 -6.19 15.96
C ARG A 30 6.37 -4.97 16.00
N ALA A 31 6.92 -3.77 15.85
CA ALA A 31 6.15 -2.53 15.88
C ALA A 31 5.47 -2.22 14.54
N GLY A 32 5.85 -2.92 13.46
CA GLY A 32 5.41 -2.59 12.11
C GLY A 32 6.11 -1.34 11.60
N TYR A 33 7.45 -1.40 11.58
CA TYR A 33 8.29 -0.41 10.89
C TYR A 33 7.88 -0.29 9.42
N SER A 34 7.90 0.93 8.89
CA SER A 34 7.66 1.23 7.46
C SER A 34 8.94 1.74 6.81
N HIS A 35 9.32 2.98 7.13
CA HIS A 35 10.51 3.67 6.64
C HIS A 35 11.03 4.64 7.71
N CYS A 36 12.21 5.21 7.46
CA CYS A 36 12.75 6.27 8.30
C CYS A 36 13.31 7.43 7.48
N ASP A 37 13.10 8.63 7.98
CA ASP A 37 13.70 9.85 7.44
C ASP A 37 14.86 10.29 8.32
N ILE A 38 16.03 10.50 7.70
CA ILE A 38 17.25 10.95 8.40
C ILE A 38 17.56 12.37 7.95
N GLN A 39 17.25 13.33 8.82
CA GLN A 39 17.56 14.74 8.63
C GLN A 39 18.83 15.12 9.39
N ARG A 40 19.80 15.69 8.69
CA ARG A 40 21.08 16.12 9.27
C ARG A 40 21.10 17.62 9.46
N THR A 41 21.19 18.04 10.71
CA THR A 41 21.40 19.44 11.11
C THR A 41 22.84 19.59 11.57
N PRO A 42 23.50 20.75 11.43
CA PRO A 42 24.87 20.94 11.94
C PRO A 42 25.06 20.62 13.42
N LEU A 43 23.98 20.69 14.21
CA LEU A 43 24.00 20.47 15.66
C LEU A 43 23.55 19.08 16.09
N SER A 44 22.74 18.40 15.27
CA SER A 44 22.14 17.10 15.63
C SER A 44 21.57 16.40 14.40
N ILE A 45 21.45 15.08 14.52
CA ILE A 45 20.82 14.24 13.49
C ILE A 45 19.45 13.82 14.01
N ARG A 46 18.40 14.20 13.29
CA ARG A 46 17.03 13.82 13.58
C ARG A 46 16.65 12.62 12.72
N ILE A 47 16.29 11.53 13.38
CA ILE A 47 15.81 10.30 12.75
C ILE A 47 14.33 10.19 13.09
N THR A 48 13.48 10.34 12.09
CA THR A 48 12.03 10.18 12.22
C THR A 48 11.66 8.78 11.73
N VAL A 49 11.13 7.95 12.62
CA VAL A 49 10.71 6.57 12.30
C VAL A 49 9.21 6.53 12.12
N PHE A 50 8.76 5.99 10.99
CA PHE A 50 7.34 5.76 10.72
C PHE A 50 6.98 4.32 11.05
N ALA A 51 5.97 4.13 11.90
CA ALA A 51 5.52 2.81 12.30
C ALA A 51 4.01 2.75 12.53
N HIS A 52 3.45 1.54 12.46
CA HIS A 52 2.05 1.28 12.80
C HIS A 52 1.80 1.40 14.31
N LYS A 53 2.71 0.89 15.16
CA LYS A 53 2.53 0.91 16.62
C LYS A 53 3.66 1.68 17.32
N PRO A 54 3.56 3.02 17.43
CA PRO A 54 4.62 3.83 18.04
C PRO A 54 4.87 3.47 19.51
N GLY A 55 3.83 3.06 20.25
CA GLY A 55 3.95 2.68 21.66
C GLY A 55 4.93 1.51 21.92
N ILE A 56 5.08 0.59 20.95
CA ILE A 56 6.05 -0.51 21.08
C ILE A 56 7.48 0.02 20.93
N ILE A 57 7.69 1.04 20.09
CA ILE A 57 9.00 1.67 19.86
C ILE A 57 9.44 2.47 21.08
N ILE A 58 8.53 3.24 21.68
CA ILE A 58 8.78 4.04 22.90
C ILE A 58 9.12 3.12 24.09
N GLY A 59 8.40 1.99 24.20
CA GLY A 59 8.56 1.04 25.30
C GLY A 59 8.02 1.57 26.63
N ARG A 60 8.33 0.87 27.72
CA ARG A 60 7.86 1.25 29.07
C ARG A 60 8.68 2.42 29.62
N GLY A 61 8.10 3.61 29.63
CA GLY A 61 8.72 4.82 30.19
C GLY A 61 9.91 5.34 29.39
N GLY A 62 9.94 5.14 28.07
CA GLY A 62 10.99 5.68 27.19
C GLY A 62 12.31 4.89 27.15
N LYS A 63 12.46 3.86 28.00
CA LYS A 63 13.71 3.07 28.08
C LYS A 63 14.18 2.48 26.75
N ASN A 64 13.25 2.12 25.87
CA ASN A 64 13.61 1.52 24.60
C ASN A 64 14.21 2.56 23.65
N ILE A 65 13.65 3.78 23.61
CA ILE A 65 14.21 4.90 22.84
C ILE A 65 15.61 5.25 23.34
N ASP A 66 15.81 5.36 24.66
CA ASP A 66 17.12 5.68 25.24
C ASP A 66 18.17 4.63 24.86
N SER A 67 17.78 3.35 24.89
CA SER A 67 18.65 2.22 24.52
C SER A 67 19.04 2.29 23.03
N ILE A 68 18.08 2.61 22.15
CA ILE A 68 18.33 2.76 20.71
C ILE A 68 19.20 3.98 20.41
N ILE A 69 18.98 5.11 21.09
CA ILE A 69 19.83 6.29 20.98
C ILE A 69 21.28 5.96 21.37
N GLN A 70 21.48 5.17 22.42
CA GLN A 70 22.82 4.72 22.82
C GLN A 70 23.46 3.82 21.77
N ILE A 71 22.72 2.83 21.24
CA ILE A 71 23.22 1.96 20.17
C ILE A 71 23.55 2.77 18.91
N LEU A 72 22.74 3.79 18.58
CA LEU A 72 22.98 4.67 17.43
C LEU A 72 24.26 5.50 17.60
N LYS A 73 24.56 5.95 18.82
CA LYS A 73 25.83 6.63 19.13
C LYS A 73 27.02 5.68 19.03
N ASP A 74 26.93 4.52 19.69
CA ASP A 74 28.06 3.59 19.82
C ASP A 74 28.40 2.90 18.50
N LYS A 75 27.40 2.47 17.73
CA LYS A 75 27.58 1.66 16.52
C LYS A 75 27.82 2.52 15.26
N PHE A 76 27.14 3.66 15.14
CA PHE A 76 27.16 4.48 13.92
C PHE A 76 27.94 5.79 14.09
N GLY A 77 28.35 6.13 15.32
CA GLY A 77 29.15 7.32 15.61
C GLY A 77 28.42 8.62 15.34
N PHE A 78 27.09 8.64 15.50
CA PHE A 78 26.31 9.87 15.33
C PHE A 78 26.53 10.82 16.51
N GLU A 79 26.87 12.07 16.20
CA GLU A 79 26.90 13.15 17.17
C GLU A 79 25.45 13.54 17.50
N ASN A 80 25.03 13.26 18.74
CA ASN A 80 23.71 13.59 19.28
C ASN A 80 22.50 13.21 18.40
N PRO A 81 22.25 11.90 18.15
CA PRO A 81 21.03 11.46 17.47
C PRO A 81 19.79 11.77 18.31
N GLN A 82 18.78 12.32 17.66
CA GLN A 82 17.43 12.55 18.17
C GLN A 82 16.50 11.58 17.44
N LEU A 83 15.77 10.75 18.18
CA LEU A 83 14.82 9.79 17.62
C LEU A 83 13.41 10.31 17.82
N ASP A 84 12.70 10.55 16.72
CA ASP A 84 11.28 10.89 16.70
C ASP A 84 10.49 9.71 16.11
N VAL A 85 9.26 9.52 16.58
CA VAL A 85 8.41 8.39 16.16
C VAL A 85 7.08 8.95 15.71
N GLN A 86 6.74 8.70 14.45
CA GLN A 86 5.48 9.09 13.84
C GLN A 86 4.67 7.87 13.43
N GLU A 87 3.35 8.03 13.48
CA GLU A 87 2.42 6.99 13.05
C GLU A 87 2.20 7.08 11.53
N VAL A 88 2.14 5.92 10.87
CA VAL A 88 1.76 5.85 9.45
C VAL A 88 0.27 6.10 9.31
N SER A 89 -0.12 7.02 8.42
CA SER A 89 -1.53 7.41 8.24
C SER A 89 -2.46 6.23 7.95
N ILE A 90 -2.07 5.34 7.03
CA ILE A 90 -2.84 4.15 6.67
C ILE A 90 -1.87 2.96 6.55
N PRO A 91 -1.71 2.14 7.61
CA PRO A 91 -0.72 1.06 7.63
C PRO A 91 -1.04 -0.07 6.64
N ASP A 92 -2.32 -0.22 6.26
CA ASP A 92 -2.75 -1.26 5.31
C ASP A 92 -2.39 -0.92 3.84
N LEU A 93 -2.06 0.34 3.52
CA LEU A 93 -1.56 0.73 2.19
C LEU A 93 -0.04 0.59 2.04
N ASP A 94 0.65 0.34 3.14
CA ASP A 94 2.10 0.21 3.16
C ASP A 94 2.53 -1.24 2.85
N PRO A 95 3.27 -1.48 1.75
CA PRO A 95 3.66 -2.83 1.37
C PRO A 95 4.65 -3.46 2.35
N PHE A 96 5.47 -2.65 3.04
CA PHE A 96 6.48 -3.15 3.95
C PHE A 96 5.84 -3.69 5.24
N ILE A 97 4.89 -2.94 5.80
CA ILE A 97 4.10 -3.38 6.96
C ILE A 97 3.31 -4.66 6.63
N ILE A 98 2.63 -4.68 5.48
CA ILE A 98 1.86 -5.85 5.03
C ILE A 98 2.76 -7.07 4.81
N SER A 99 3.91 -6.90 4.16
CA SER A 99 4.84 -8.01 3.89
C SER A 99 5.38 -8.65 5.19
N LYS A 100 5.75 -7.84 6.19
CA LYS A 100 6.17 -8.33 7.52
C LYS A 100 5.02 -8.96 8.31
N TRP A 101 3.81 -8.42 8.18
CA TRP A 101 2.63 -9.01 8.79
C TRP A 101 2.33 -10.41 8.23
N ILE A 102 2.39 -10.58 6.91
CA ILE A 102 2.26 -11.89 6.25
C ILE A 102 3.37 -12.84 6.72
N ALA A 103 4.62 -12.35 6.78
CA ALA A 103 5.75 -13.15 7.24
C ALA A 103 5.54 -13.67 8.66
N SER A 104 5.18 -12.78 9.60
CA SER A 104 4.93 -13.16 10.99
C SER A 104 3.74 -14.13 11.13
N ALA A 105 2.71 -13.98 10.29
CA ALA A 105 1.58 -14.90 10.28
C ALA A 105 1.96 -16.31 9.80
N ILE A 106 2.82 -16.40 8.78
CA ILE A 106 3.34 -17.68 8.28
C ILE A 106 4.30 -18.31 9.29
N GLU A 107 5.14 -17.52 9.96
CA GLU A 107 6.03 -18.01 11.03
C GLU A 107 5.25 -18.60 12.22
N ARG A 108 4.06 -18.05 12.51
CA ARG A 108 3.14 -18.61 13.52
C ARG A 108 2.45 -19.90 13.07
N GLY A 109 2.63 -20.33 11.81
CA GLY A 109 2.04 -21.55 11.27
C GLY A 109 0.62 -21.39 10.73
N LEU A 110 0.16 -20.17 10.46
CA LEU A 110 -1.12 -19.96 9.79
C LEU A 110 -1.05 -20.40 8.32
N ASN A 111 -2.17 -20.90 7.79
CA ASN A 111 -2.22 -21.32 6.39
C ASN A 111 -1.97 -20.12 5.46
N TYR A 112 -0.94 -20.22 4.61
CA TYR A 112 -0.49 -19.12 3.76
C TYR A 112 -1.60 -18.58 2.84
N LYS A 113 -2.43 -19.45 2.25
CA LYS A 113 -3.55 -19.01 1.38
C LYS A 113 -4.55 -18.12 2.13
N ARG A 114 -4.87 -18.48 3.38
CA ARG A 114 -5.79 -17.70 4.21
C ARG A 114 -5.21 -16.33 4.55
N VAL A 115 -3.92 -16.31 4.92
CA VAL A 115 -3.21 -15.06 5.26
C VAL A 115 -3.13 -14.13 4.05
N VAL A 116 -2.83 -14.67 2.87
CA VAL A 116 -2.73 -13.87 1.64
C VAL A 116 -4.08 -13.32 1.21
N ASN A 117 -5.14 -14.14 1.22
CA ASN A 117 -6.48 -13.65 0.87
C ASN A 117 -6.93 -12.54 1.82
N LEU A 118 -6.68 -12.71 3.12
CA LEU A 118 -6.94 -11.66 4.11
C LEU A 118 -6.10 -10.39 3.86
N ALA A 119 -4.84 -10.54 3.44
CA ALA A 119 -4.01 -9.40 3.07
C ALA A 119 -4.57 -8.65 1.85
N LEU A 120 -4.98 -9.38 0.81
CA LEU A 120 -5.58 -8.78 -0.38
C LEU A 120 -6.85 -7.98 -0.05
N GLU A 121 -7.74 -8.57 0.75
CA GLU A 121 -8.98 -7.91 1.18
C GLU A 121 -8.70 -6.65 2.00
N ARG A 122 -7.73 -6.69 2.92
CA ARG A 122 -7.37 -5.53 3.75
C ARG A 122 -6.83 -4.37 2.92
N VAL A 123 -5.93 -4.66 1.98
CA VAL A 123 -5.28 -3.62 1.18
C VAL A 123 -6.26 -2.99 0.19
N ILE A 124 -7.16 -3.78 -0.41
CA ILE A 124 -8.23 -3.24 -1.27
C ILE A 124 -9.25 -2.45 -0.46
N GLY A 125 -9.63 -2.96 0.72
CA GLY A 125 -10.53 -2.26 1.63
C GLY A 125 -9.98 -0.92 2.12
N ALA A 126 -8.65 -0.79 2.19
CA ALA A 126 -7.95 0.46 2.50
C ALA A 126 -7.89 1.46 1.33
N GLY A 127 -8.40 1.10 0.14
CA GLY A 127 -8.49 1.98 -1.03
C GLY A 127 -7.39 1.80 -2.08
N ALA A 128 -6.63 0.71 -2.06
CA ALA A 128 -5.68 0.42 -3.13
C ALA A 128 -6.38 0.06 -4.45
N VAL A 129 -5.84 0.53 -5.57
CA VAL A 129 -6.32 0.24 -6.93
C VAL A 129 -6.02 -1.21 -7.31
N GLY A 130 -4.89 -1.72 -6.84
CA GLY A 130 -4.60 -3.15 -6.93
C GLY A 130 -3.36 -3.58 -6.18
N VAL A 131 -3.29 -4.89 -6.00
CA VAL A 131 -2.34 -5.56 -5.11
C VAL A 131 -1.89 -6.85 -5.76
N ALA A 132 -0.60 -7.10 -5.73
CA ALA A 132 -0.02 -8.36 -6.17
C ALA A 132 0.94 -8.89 -5.11
N ILE A 133 0.65 -10.08 -4.59
CA ILE A 133 1.45 -10.79 -3.60
C ILE A 133 2.01 -12.04 -4.26
N ARG A 134 3.33 -12.18 -4.24
CA ARG A 134 4.03 -13.36 -4.72
C ARG A 134 4.72 -14.02 -3.54
N ILE A 135 4.44 -15.30 -3.34
CA ILE A 135 5.12 -16.12 -2.32
C ILE A 135 5.96 -17.17 -3.04
N ALA A 136 7.22 -17.29 -2.65
CA ALA A 136 8.17 -18.24 -3.21
C ALA A 136 8.88 -19.00 -2.08
N GLY A 137 8.92 -20.32 -2.16
CA GLY A 137 9.62 -21.15 -1.18
C GLY A 137 9.01 -22.55 -1.06
N LYS A 138 9.34 -23.25 0.03
CA LYS A 138 8.76 -24.55 0.37
C LYS A 138 7.36 -24.36 0.96
N ILE A 139 6.37 -24.32 0.08
CA ILE A 139 4.99 -23.95 0.42
C ILE A 139 4.09 -25.16 0.14
N GLY A 140 3.43 -25.68 1.18
CA GLY A 140 2.47 -26.79 1.06
C GLY A 140 3.07 -28.17 0.74
N GLY A 141 4.40 -28.29 0.63
CA GLY A 141 5.11 -29.55 0.39
C GLY A 141 6.62 -29.37 0.43
N ASP A 142 7.36 -30.45 0.14
CA ASP A 142 8.84 -30.44 0.19
C ASP A 142 9.51 -29.73 -0.99
N ILE A 143 8.81 -29.62 -2.12
CA ILE A 143 9.31 -28.96 -3.33
C ILE A 143 8.99 -27.47 -3.28
N SER A 144 9.96 -26.64 -3.68
CA SER A 144 9.74 -25.21 -3.77
C SER A 144 8.73 -24.87 -4.88
N ARG A 145 7.79 -23.97 -4.56
CA ARG A 145 6.78 -23.48 -5.48
C ARG A 145 6.70 -21.96 -5.39
N VAL A 146 6.19 -21.36 -6.46
CA VAL A 146 5.91 -19.94 -6.53
C VAL A 146 4.44 -19.77 -6.84
N GLU A 147 3.70 -19.14 -5.94
CA GLU A 147 2.29 -18.83 -6.12
C GLU A 147 2.10 -17.31 -6.15
N LYS A 148 1.28 -16.84 -7.08
CA LYS A 148 0.97 -15.43 -7.28
C LYS A 148 -0.50 -15.23 -6.96
N PHE A 149 -0.79 -14.24 -6.14
CA PHE A 149 -2.13 -13.83 -5.79
C PHE A 149 -2.25 -12.35 -6.15
N SER A 150 -3.23 -12.00 -6.97
CA SER A 150 -3.45 -10.62 -7.38
C SER A 150 -4.92 -10.28 -7.27
N SER A 151 -5.22 -9.05 -6.90
CA SER A 151 -6.57 -8.51 -6.88
C SER A 151 -6.54 -7.02 -7.26
N GLY A 152 -7.55 -6.56 -7.97
CA GLY A 152 -7.59 -5.22 -8.57
C GLY A 152 -6.69 -5.09 -9.80
N TYR A 153 -6.28 -3.86 -10.10
CA TYR A 153 -5.48 -3.52 -11.28
C TYR A 153 -4.00 -3.29 -10.92
N MET A 154 -3.08 -3.88 -11.68
CA MET A 154 -1.63 -3.79 -11.45
C MET A 154 -0.88 -3.57 -12.77
N ILE A 155 0.02 -2.59 -12.76
CA ILE A 155 0.92 -2.30 -13.88
C ILE A 155 2.19 -3.14 -13.73
N TYR A 156 2.64 -3.76 -14.83
CA TYR A 156 3.85 -4.59 -14.85
C TYR A 156 4.97 -4.06 -15.74
N SER A 157 4.73 -3.00 -16.52
CA SER A 157 5.67 -2.49 -17.52
C SER A 157 5.71 -0.97 -17.56
N GLY A 158 6.88 -0.42 -17.95
CA GLY A 158 7.12 1.01 -18.11
C GLY A 158 7.57 1.73 -16.84
N ASP A 159 7.85 3.03 -16.99
CA ASP A 159 8.28 3.93 -15.91
C ASP A 159 7.29 4.03 -14.73
N PRO A 160 5.95 3.96 -14.92
CA PRO A 160 4.99 4.00 -13.81
C PRO A 160 5.20 2.89 -12.77
N VAL A 161 5.88 1.80 -13.13
CA VAL A 161 6.20 0.71 -12.19
C VAL A 161 7.27 1.11 -11.17
N GLU A 162 8.12 2.07 -11.49
CA GLU A 162 9.14 2.58 -10.57
C GLU A 162 8.60 3.74 -9.72
N THR A 163 7.71 4.56 -10.28
CA THR A 163 7.19 5.74 -9.58
C THR A 163 5.94 5.45 -8.75
N ASP A 164 4.99 4.67 -9.28
CA ASP A 164 3.63 4.57 -8.71
C ASP A 164 3.41 3.26 -7.95
N VAL A 165 4.16 2.21 -8.30
CA VAL A 165 4.03 0.89 -7.65
C VAL A 165 4.99 0.79 -6.48
N MET A 166 4.44 0.80 -5.27
CA MET A 166 5.21 0.55 -4.05
C MET A 166 5.49 -0.95 -3.92
N LYS A 167 6.75 -1.31 -3.66
CA LYS A 167 7.22 -2.71 -3.58
C LYS A 167 7.90 -2.96 -2.24
N ALA A 168 7.62 -4.11 -1.65
CA ALA A 168 8.33 -4.58 -0.47
C ALA A 168 8.62 -6.07 -0.55
N TYR A 169 9.65 -6.46 0.20
CA TYR A 169 10.10 -7.84 0.32
C TYR A 169 10.22 -8.19 1.80
N ALA A 170 9.77 -9.37 2.15
CA ALA A 170 9.95 -9.94 3.48
C ALA A 170 10.34 -11.41 3.37
N GLN A 171 11.05 -11.87 4.39
CA GLN A 171 11.42 -13.27 4.55
C GLN A 171 10.70 -13.81 5.79
N ALA A 172 10.08 -14.98 5.66
CA ALA A 172 9.51 -15.72 6.77
C ALA A 172 10.39 -16.91 7.10
N ASN A 173 10.87 -16.97 8.35
CA ASN A 173 11.73 -18.04 8.82
C ASN A 173 10.89 -19.18 9.39
N VAL A 174 10.70 -20.24 8.61
CA VAL A 174 9.94 -21.43 8.99
C VAL A 174 10.90 -22.56 9.32
N LYS A 175 10.47 -23.53 10.15
CA LYS A 175 11.29 -24.70 10.52
C LYS A 175 11.89 -25.45 9.33
N LEU A 176 11.19 -25.48 8.19
CA LEU A 176 11.59 -26.23 6.99
C LEU A 176 12.44 -25.41 6.02
N GLY A 177 12.70 -24.12 6.31
CA GLY A 177 13.46 -23.21 5.46
C GLY A 177 12.87 -21.80 5.41
N ILE A 178 13.31 -21.02 4.43
CA ILE A 178 12.90 -19.62 4.24
C ILE A 178 11.83 -19.53 3.16
N ILE A 179 10.80 -18.73 3.42
CA ILE A 179 9.78 -18.37 2.44
C ILE A 179 9.93 -16.88 2.13
N GLY A 180 10.10 -16.56 0.85
CA GLY A 180 10.15 -15.19 0.35
C GLY A 180 8.75 -14.67 0.01
N ILE A 181 8.45 -13.46 0.48
CA ILE A 181 7.19 -12.77 0.23
C ILE A 181 7.53 -11.46 -0.48
N GLN A 182 6.92 -11.25 -1.63
CA GLN A 182 7.01 -10.00 -2.39
C GLN A 182 5.60 -9.40 -2.47
N VAL A 183 5.46 -8.14 -2.05
CA VAL A 183 4.20 -7.39 -2.09
C VAL A 183 4.37 -6.20 -3.01
N ARG A 184 3.38 -5.99 -3.89
CA ARG A 184 3.27 -4.81 -4.75
C ARG A 184 1.90 -4.19 -4.52
N ILE A 185 1.87 -2.88 -4.28
CA ILE A 185 0.65 -2.12 -4.07
C ILE A 185 0.66 -0.95 -5.06
N LEU A 186 -0.47 -0.74 -5.72
CA LEU A 186 -0.73 0.42 -6.56
C LEU A 186 -1.80 1.28 -5.88
N THR A 187 -1.40 2.45 -5.42
CA THR A 187 -2.28 3.39 -4.70
C THR A 187 -2.87 4.45 -5.63
N ILE A 188 -2.06 4.94 -6.57
CA ILE A 188 -2.48 6.00 -7.49
C ILE A 188 -3.28 5.36 -8.62
N PRO A 189 -4.53 5.81 -8.89
CA PRO A 189 -5.23 5.39 -10.09
C PRO A 189 -4.43 5.88 -11.30
N PRO A 190 -4.15 5.02 -12.29
CA PRO A 190 -3.61 5.50 -13.56
C PRO A 190 -4.52 6.62 -14.07
N LYS A 191 -3.95 7.68 -14.63
CA LYS A 191 -4.72 8.78 -15.26
C LYS A 191 -5.77 8.25 -16.23
N GLU A 192 -5.47 7.13 -16.88
CA GLU A 192 -6.37 6.39 -17.77
C GLU A 192 -7.58 5.77 -17.05
N LEU A 193 -7.41 5.30 -15.81
CA LEU A 193 -8.49 4.76 -14.97
C LEU A 193 -9.42 5.88 -14.47
N GLU A 194 -8.87 7.06 -14.15
CA GLU A 194 -9.68 8.25 -13.83
C GLU A 194 -10.53 8.68 -15.03
N LEU A 195 -9.94 8.68 -16.24
CA LEU A 195 -10.68 8.99 -17.47
C LEU A 195 -11.81 7.99 -17.72
N MET A 196 -11.59 6.69 -17.50
CA MET A 196 -12.62 5.66 -17.64
C MET A 196 -13.76 5.83 -16.63
N LYS A 197 -13.45 6.12 -15.36
CA LYS A 197 -14.48 6.40 -14.33
C LYS A 197 -15.29 7.66 -14.66
N ASN A 198 -14.62 8.72 -15.10
CA ASN A 198 -15.29 9.95 -15.54
C ASN A 198 -16.17 9.73 -16.79
N LEU A 199 -15.82 8.78 -17.67
CA LEU A 199 -16.64 8.40 -18.82
C LEU A 199 -17.87 7.55 -18.41
N GLU A 200 -17.72 6.68 -17.42
CA GLU A 200 -18.84 5.92 -16.84
C GLU A 200 -19.81 6.84 -16.10
N GLU A 201 -19.32 7.74 -15.25
CA GLU A 201 -20.14 8.73 -14.54
C GLU A 201 -20.89 9.66 -15.51
N ASN A 202 -20.24 10.10 -16.60
CA ASN A 202 -20.92 10.90 -17.62
C ASN A 202 -21.95 10.09 -18.43
N LYS A 203 -21.75 8.78 -18.65
CA LYS A 203 -22.76 7.93 -19.29
C LYS A 203 -24.02 7.79 -18.43
N VAL A 204 -23.88 7.61 -17.12
CA VAL A 204 -25.03 7.53 -16.19
C VAL A 204 -25.83 8.83 -16.20
N VAL A 205 -25.17 10.00 -16.21
CA VAL A 205 -25.84 11.31 -16.33
C VAL A 205 -26.55 11.49 -17.69
N THR A 206 -26.02 10.88 -18.75
CA THR A 206 -26.65 10.91 -20.09
C THR A 206 -27.87 9.99 -20.13
N GLU A 207 -27.80 8.81 -19.51
CA GLU A 207 -28.91 7.86 -19.43
C GLU A 207 -30.04 8.38 -18.53
N GLU A 208 -29.74 9.02 -17.39
CA GLU A 208 -30.77 9.64 -16.52
C GLU A 208 -31.49 10.81 -17.21
N LYS A 209 -30.78 11.65 -17.98
CA LYS A 209 -31.40 12.73 -18.77
C LYS A 209 -32.30 12.21 -19.89
N VAL A 210 -31.95 11.09 -20.52
CA VAL A 210 -32.79 10.46 -21.54
C VAL A 210 -34.05 9.84 -20.93
N VAL A 211 -34.02 9.41 -19.67
CA VAL A 211 -35.21 8.90 -18.97
C VAL A 211 -36.13 10.02 -18.48
N GLU A 212 -35.58 11.18 -18.09
CA GLU A 212 -36.39 12.37 -17.73
C GLU A 212 -37.13 13.00 -18.91
N GLU A 213 -36.59 12.95 -20.13
CA GLU A 213 -37.29 13.44 -21.33
C GLU A 213 -38.43 12.50 -21.81
N VAL A 214 -38.50 11.26 -21.32
CA VAL A 214 -39.48 10.26 -21.78
C VAL A 214 -40.50 9.91 -20.68
N LYS A 215 -41.41 10.86 -20.39
CA LYS A 215 -42.83 10.64 -19.97
C LYS A 215 -43.53 11.97 -19.61
N PRO A 216 -44.85 12.12 -19.86
CA PRO A 216 -45.67 11.65 -20.98
C PRO A 216 -46.53 12.80 -21.59
N GLU A 217 -46.88 12.74 -22.88
CA GLU A 217 -48.07 13.46 -23.36
C GLU A 217 -49.32 12.57 -23.21
N PRO A 218 -50.42 13.08 -22.65
CA PRO A 218 -51.65 12.31 -22.48
C PRO A 218 -52.36 12.15 -23.83
N ILE A 219 -52.74 10.92 -24.15
CA ILE A 219 -53.63 10.58 -25.26
C ILE A 219 -54.98 11.24 -24.98
N LYS A 220 -55.42 12.17 -25.85
CA LYS A 220 -56.77 12.73 -25.78
C LYS A 220 -57.78 11.66 -26.18
N GLU A 221 -58.65 11.31 -25.24
CA GLU A 221 -59.90 10.60 -25.49
C GLU A 221 -60.83 11.54 -26.27
N GLU A 222 -61.25 11.12 -27.48
CA GLU A 222 -62.40 11.69 -28.16
C GLU A 222 -63.65 10.94 -27.67
N GLU A 223 -64.47 11.60 -26.84
CA GLU A 223 -65.80 11.11 -26.50
C GLU A 223 -66.83 11.43 -27.61
N PRO A 224 -67.87 10.59 -27.79
CA PRO A 224 -68.79 10.65 -28.90
C PRO A 224 -70.00 11.55 -28.62
N SER A 225 -70.43 12.33 -29.61
CA SER A 225 -71.78 12.89 -29.73
C SER A 225 -71.99 13.25 -31.20
N GLY A 226 -73.10 12.99 -31.88
CA GLY A 226 -74.41 12.47 -31.50
C GLY A 226 -75.39 12.95 -32.58
N ASP A 227 -75.93 11.99 -33.33
CA ASP A 227 -77.30 11.93 -33.84
C ASP A 227 -77.87 12.80 -34.98
N ASN A 228 -78.49 12.04 -35.90
CA ASN A 228 -79.78 12.21 -36.59
C ASN A 228 -79.89 13.08 -37.86
N LYS A 229 -80.20 12.42 -38.99
CA LYS A 229 -81.58 12.24 -39.54
C LYS A 229 -81.53 11.52 -40.92
N GLU A 230 -82.24 10.40 -41.05
CA GLU A 230 -83.47 10.22 -41.86
C GLU A 230 -83.28 10.59 -43.34
N GLU A 231 -83.08 9.61 -44.22
CA GLU A 231 -84.10 8.88 -45.00
C GLU A 231 -84.21 9.44 -46.44
N ALA A 232 -83.95 8.57 -47.43
CA ALA A 232 -84.72 8.48 -48.68
C ALA A 232 -84.20 7.30 -49.51
N ASN A 233 -84.87 6.15 -49.36
CA ASN A 233 -85.69 5.61 -50.45
C ASN A 233 -86.81 4.75 -49.88
#